data_AF-A0A098S6N7-F1
#
_entry.id   AF-A0A098S6N7-F1
#
_cell.length_a   1.000
_cell.length_b   1.000
_cell.length_c   1.000
_cell.angle_alpha   90.00
_cell.angle_beta   90.00
_cell.angle_gamma   90.00
#
_symmetry.space_group_name_H-M   'P 1'
#
loop_
_entity.id
_entity.type
_entity.pdbx_description
1 polymer ?
#
loop_
_entity_poly.entity_id
_entity_poly.type
_entity_poly.pdbx_seq_one_letter_code
_entity_poly.pdbx_strand_id
1 'polypeptide(L)'
;MHTMNLTRISFLLALIAIAFTACTNEQEVKFEELKKQYEEARTSLKYYRNSFDQTKGEYTALREQYDSQPNKIGTDSLHSQLRENHERLLEKHEGFFGHQAEVLKKHDDLLERLKVEGYPVENRIADFEEMNADIQKLIQEYEYMNNEHNVMIEEQRGMLRTIKTPNLPTRPTER
;
A
#
# COMPACT_ATOMS: atom_id res chain seq x y z
N MET A 1 69.23 -8.91 -6.50
CA MET A 1 67.94 -9.62 -6.72
C MET A 1 66.86 -8.99 -5.85
N HIS A 2 66.25 -7.86 -6.25
CA HIS A 2 65.14 -7.23 -5.50
C HIS A 2 63.97 -6.75 -6.38
N THR A 3 64.04 -6.93 -7.69
CA THR A 3 63.02 -6.42 -8.63
C THR A 3 61.80 -7.33 -8.79
N MET A 4 61.91 -8.64 -8.50
CA MET A 4 60.79 -9.59 -8.66
C MET A 4 59.66 -9.44 -7.61
N ASN A 5 59.92 -8.82 -6.45
CA ASN A 5 58.90 -8.65 -5.41
C ASN A 5 58.02 -7.40 -5.64
N LEU A 6 58.58 -6.30 -6.15
CA LEU A 6 57.79 -5.08 -6.39
C LEU A 6 56.76 -5.26 -7.53
N THR A 7 57.11 -5.93 -8.62
CA THR A 7 56.19 -6.14 -9.75
C THR A 7 55.01 -7.05 -9.39
N ARG A 8 55.22 -8.05 -8.53
CA ARG A 8 54.15 -8.92 -8.01
C ARG A 8 53.23 -8.18 -7.04
N ILE A 9 53.79 -7.33 -6.18
CA ILE A 9 53.01 -6.48 -5.26
C ILE A 9 52.17 -5.45 -6.04
N SER A 10 52.74 -4.82 -7.08
CA SER A 10 52.00 -3.89 -7.94
C SER A 10 50.86 -4.55 -8.73
N PHE A 11 51.06 -5.78 -9.21
CA PHE A 11 49.99 -6.54 -9.87
C PHE A 11 48.86 -6.91 -8.89
N LEU A 12 49.19 -7.30 -7.65
CA LEU A 12 48.20 -7.60 -6.62
C LEU A 12 47.39 -6.34 -6.23
N LEU A 13 48.06 -5.20 -6.06
CA LEU A 13 47.41 -3.92 -5.76
C LEU A 13 46.50 -3.44 -6.90
N ALA A 14 46.91 -3.64 -8.16
CA ALA A 14 46.08 -3.31 -9.32
C ALA A 14 44.84 -4.21 -9.43
N LEU A 15 44.98 -5.52 -9.17
CA LEU A 15 43.84 -6.45 -9.14
C LEU A 15 42.85 -6.11 -8.03
N ILE A 16 43.36 -5.74 -6.85
CA ILE A 16 42.55 -5.25 -5.73
C ILE A 16 41.82 -3.97 -6.17
N ALA A 17 42.51 -2.97 -6.69
CA ALA A 17 41.88 -1.71 -7.13
C ALA A 17 40.76 -1.92 -8.16
N ILE A 18 40.96 -2.82 -9.14
CA ILE A 18 39.94 -3.14 -10.17
C ILE A 18 38.72 -3.82 -9.52
N ALA A 19 38.93 -4.78 -8.62
CA ALA A 19 37.84 -5.46 -7.92
C ALA A 19 37.04 -4.49 -7.04
N PHE A 20 37.72 -3.57 -6.35
CA PHE A 20 37.07 -2.51 -5.57
C PHE A 20 36.22 -1.59 -6.47
N THR A 21 36.76 -1.10 -7.60
CA THR A 21 35.98 -0.25 -8.52
C THR A 21 34.77 -0.94 -9.14
N ALA A 22 34.86 -2.25 -9.41
CA ALA A 22 33.74 -3.02 -9.95
C ALA A 22 32.62 -3.20 -8.89
N CYS A 23 32.98 -3.54 -7.64
CA CYS A 23 32.02 -3.65 -6.55
C CYS A 23 31.33 -2.32 -6.24
N THR A 24 32.07 -1.20 -6.24
CA THR A 24 31.49 0.13 -5.99
C THR A 24 30.51 0.53 -7.09
N ASN A 25 30.79 0.19 -8.35
CA ASN A 25 29.90 0.49 -9.48
C ASN A 25 28.58 -0.32 -9.40
N GLU A 26 28.66 -1.60 -9.02
CA GLU A 26 27.47 -2.45 -8.84
C GLU A 26 26.59 -1.97 -7.67
N GLN A 27 27.21 -1.58 -6.55
CA GLN A 27 26.51 -1.03 -5.40
C GLN A 27 25.79 0.28 -5.72
N GLU A 28 26.44 1.17 -6.47
CA GLU A 28 25.84 2.46 -6.84
C GLU A 28 24.63 2.27 -7.78
N VAL A 29 24.72 1.34 -8.74
CA VAL A 29 23.58 0.99 -9.62
C VAL A 29 22.42 0.44 -8.80
N LYS A 30 22.69 -0.48 -7.86
CA LYS A 30 21.66 -1.04 -6.98
C LYS A 30 21.01 0.04 -6.11
N PHE A 31 21.80 0.95 -5.56
CA PHE A 31 21.32 2.06 -4.75
C PHE A 31 20.35 2.96 -5.55
N GLU A 32 20.73 3.39 -6.75
CA GLU A 32 19.88 4.24 -7.59
C GLU A 32 18.60 3.51 -8.04
N GLU A 33 18.66 2.19 -8.29
CA GLU A 33 17.47 1.40 -8.58
C GLU A 33 16.50 1.36 -7.39
N LEU A 34 16.99 1.03 -6.20
CA LEU A 34 16.18 0.96 -4.98
C LEU A 34 15.56 2.32 -4.63
N LYS A 35 16.32 3.39 -4.80
CA LYS A 35 15.83 4.76 -4.62
C LYS A 35 14.71 5.09 -5.58
N LYS A 36 14.86 4.76 -6.86
CA LYS A 36 13.81 4.95 -7.86
C LYS A 36 12.55 4.15 -7.51
N GLN A 37 12.68 2.87 -7.16
CA GLN A 37 11.56 2.03 -6.72
C GLN A 37 10.82 2.66 -5.54
N TYR A 38 11.57 3.16 -4.57
CA TYR A 38 11.01 3.83 -3.40
C TYR A 38 10.25 5.12 -3.78
N GLU A 39 10.82 5.97 -4.63
CA GLU A 39 10.18 7.22 -5.04
C GLU A 39 8.87 6.98 -5.82
N GLU A 40 8.86 5.99 -6.70
CA GLU A 40 7.67 5.56 -7.44
C GLU A 40 6.59 5.03 -6.49
N ALA A 41 6.96 4.13 -5.58
CA ALA A 41 6.03 3.53 -4.62
C ALA A 41 5.53 4.55 -3.58
N ARG A 42 6.38 5.46 -3.10
CA ARG A 42 5.97 6.54 -2.21
C ARG A 42 4.99 7.49 -2.89
N THR A 43 5.17 7.73 -4.19
CA THR A 43 4.26 8.57 -4.96
C THR A 43 2.88 7.91 -5.13
N SER A 44 2.81 6.59 -5.29
CA SER A 44 1.53 5.88 -5.40
C SER A 44 0.67 6.01 -4.14
N LEU A 45 1.29 6.04 -2.96
CA LEU A 45 0.57 6.23 -1.68
C LEU A 45 -0.19 7.56 -1.58
N LYS A 46 0.18 8.58 -2.35
CA LYS A 46 -0.52 9.89 -2.36
C LYS A 46 -1.96 9.78 -2.89
N TYR A 47 -2.26 8.76 -3.69
CA TYR A 47 -3.58 8.58 -4.28
C TYR A 47 -4.57 7.89 -3.34
N TYR A 48 -4.10 7.20 -2.31
CA TYR A 48 -4.93 6.35 -1.47
C TYR A 48 -5.96 7.12 -0.65
N ARG A 49 -5.64 8.32 -0.16
CA ARG A 49 -6.62 9.14 0.55
C ARG A 49 -7.81 9.51 -0.36
N ASN A 50 -7.51 9.93 -1.59
CA ASN A 50 -8.53 10.29 -2.57
C ASN A 50 -9.37 9.06 -2.99
N SER A 51 -8.71 7.92 -3.20
CA SER A 51 -9.39 6.66 -3.51
C SER A 51 -10.33 6.22 -2.39
N PHE A 52 -9.90 6.35 -1.13
CA PHE A 52 -10.73 6.04 0.03
C PHE A 52 -11.92 7.01 0.16
N ASP A 53 -11.68 8.31 -0.01
CA ASP A 53 -12.76 9.31 0.05
C ASP A 53 -13.81 9.06 -1.05
N GLN A 54 -13.38 8.62 -2.24
CA GLN A 54 -14.27 8.24 -3.33
C GLN A 54 -15.13 7.01 -2.96
N THR A 55 -14.52 5.91 -2.51
CA THR A 55 -15.27 4.67 -2.18
C THR A 55 -16.18 4.88 -0.97
N LYS A 56 -15.72 5.62 0.05
CA LYS A 56 -16.54 6.05 1.18
C LYS A 56 -17.75 6.87 0.74
N GLY A 57 -17.54 7.85 -0.14
CA GLY A 57 -18.60 8.70 -0.69
C GLY A 57 -19.63 7.88 -1.48
N GLU A 58 -19.17 6.94 -2.30
CA GLU A 58 -20.04 6.05 -3.06
C GLU A 58 -20.91 5.18 -2.16
N TYR A 59 -20.32 4.50 -1.17
CA TYR A 59 -21.09 3.70 -0.22
C TYR A 59 -22.13 4.55 0.52
N THR A 60 -21.73 5.75 0.96
CA THR A 60 -22.62 6.69 1.67
C THR A 60 -23.82 7.07 0.80
N ALA A 61 -23.59 7.43 -0.47
CA ALA A 61 -24.66 7.77 -1.39
C ALA A 61 -25.63 6.60 -1.65
N LEU A 62 -25.10 5.38 -1.81
CA LEU A 62 -25.93 4.19 -1.97
C LEU A 62 -26.74 3.87 -0.71
N ARG A 63 -26.15 4.06 0.47
CA ARG A 63 -26.83 3.93 1.75
C ARG A 63 -27.97 4.95 1.87
N GLU A 64 -27.72 6.22 1.58
CA GLU A 64 -28.76 7.26 1.60
C GLU A 64 -29.89 6.96 0.61
N GLN A 65 -29.54 6.48 -0.59
CA GLN A 65 -30.53 6.06 -1.58
C GLN A 65 -31.39 4.92 -1.04
N TYR A 66 -30.81 3.95 -0.35
CA TYR A 66 -31.53 2.83 0.26
C TYR A 66 -32.43 3.31 1.40
N ASP A 67 -31.89 4.15 2.29
CA ASP A 67 -32.59 4.66 3.46
C ASP A 67 -33.76 5.58 3.10
N SER A 68 -33.76 6.17 1.89
CA SER A 68 -34.89 6.94 1.37
C SER A 68 -36.04 6.09 0.79
N GLN A 69 -35.84 4.78 0.59
CA GLN A 69 -36.88 3.93 0.01
C GLN A 69 -38.03 3.65 1.01
N PRO A 70 -39.30 3.81 0.61
CA PRO A 70 -40.45 3.62 1.49
C PRO A 70 -40.66 2.16 1.90
N ASN A 71 -40.20 1.21 1.07
CA ASN A 71 -40.29 -0.23 1.27
C ASN A 71 -38.95 -0.84 1.73
N LYS A 72 -38.06 -0.03 2.32
CA LYS A 72 -36.79 -0.53 2.85
C LYS A 72 -37.01 -1.55 3.97
N ILE A 73 -36.18 -2.58 3.99
CA ILE A 73 -36.17 -3.60 5.04
C ILE A 73 -35.23 -3.09 6.14
N GLY A 74 -35.70 -2.07 6.87
CA GLY A 74 -34.84 -1.18 7.67
C GLY A 74 -34.26 -1.76 8.96
N THR A 75 -34.53 -3.02 9.30
CA THR A 75 -34.10 -3.62 10.59
C THR A 75 -33.86 -5.14 10.51
N ASP A 76 -33.71 -5.74 9.34
CA ASP A 76 -33.28 -7.15 9.32
C ASP A 76 -31.82 -7.28 9.80
N SER A 77 -31.44 -8.47 10.24
CA SER A 77 -30.11 -8.74 10.78
C SER A 77 -29.00 -8.51 9.73
N LEU A 78 -29.32 -8.63 8.43
CA LEU A 78 -28.36 -8.48 7.35
C LEU A 78 -27.95 -7.01 7.15
N HIS A 79 -28.91 -6.09 7.12
CA HIS A 79 -28.64 -4.65 6.93
C HIS A 79 -27.87 -4.07 8.11
N SER A 80 -28.21 -4.51 9.33
CA SER A 80 -27.51 -4.09 10.54
C SER A 80 -26.07 -4.58 10.53
N GLN A 81 -25.85 -5.84 10.13
CA GLN A 81 -24.51 -6.41 10.02
C GLN A 81 -23.66 -5.70 8.95
N LEU A 82 -24.24 -5.38 7.79
CA LEU A 82 -23.53 -4.68 6.73
C LEU A 82 -23.06 -3.29 7.20
N ARG A 83 -23.89 -2.56 7.93
CA ARG A 83 -23.52 -1.25 8.49
C ARG A 83 -22.38 -1.36 9.50
N GLU A 84 -22.47 -2.32 10.41
CA GLU A 84 -21.44 -2.57 11.41
C GLU A 84 -20.11 -2.97 10.74
N ASN A 85 -20.16 -3.82 9.70
CA ASN A 85 -18.99 -4.19 8.92
C ASN A 85 -18.36 -2.97 8.24
N HIS A 86 -19.18 -2.05 7.70
CA HIS A 86 -18.69 -0.84 7.05
C HIS A 86 -18.04 0.11 8.04
N GLU A 87 -18.65 0.31 9.22
CA GLU A 87 -18.09 1.13 10.30
C GLU A 87 -16.72 0.59 10.75
N ARG A 88 -16.60 -0.73 10.97
CA ARG A 88 -15.30 -1.34 11.28
C ARG A 88 -14.27 -1.18 10.16
N LEU A 89 -14.70 -1.20 8.89
CA LEU A 89 -13.80 -0.96 7.77
C LEU A 89 -13.34 0.51 7.71
N LEU A 90 -14.20 1.47 8.06
CA LEU A 90 -13.81 2.87 8.19
C LEU A 90 -12.76 3.06 9.29
N GLU A 91 -12.93 2.41 10.45
CA GLU A 91 -11.94 2.42 11.53
C GLU A 91 -10.60 1.82 11.08
N LYS A 92 -10.61 0.70 10.34
CA LYS A 92 -9.40 0.12 9.74
C LYS A 92 -8.68 1.12 8.83
N HIS A 93 -9.41 1.80 7.95
CA HIS A 93 -8.82 2.81 7.07
C HIS A 93 -8.22 3.99 7.87
N GLU A 94 -8.87 4.46 8.92
CA GLU A 94 -8.32 5.50 9.81
C GLU A 94 -7.03 5.04 10.49
N GLY A 95 -7.02 3.83 11.03
CA GLY A 95 -5.83 3.20 11.60
C GLY A 95 -4.69 3.09 10.61
N PHE A 96 -4.98 2.65 9.37
CA PHE A 96 -4.01 2.57 8.28
C PHE A 96 -3.38 3.93 7.97
N PHE A 97 -4.17 5.00 7.83
CA PHE A 97 -3.60 6.32 7.52
C PHE A 97 -2.74 6.87 8.66
N GLY A 98 -3.07 6.54 9.91
CA GLY A 98 -2.20 6.80 11.07
C GLY A 98 -0.87 6.04 10.95
N HIS A 99 -0.94 4.73 10.74
CA HIS A 99 0.25 3.88 10.58
C HIS A 99 1.13 4.30 9.39
N GLN A 100 0.51 4.59 8.24
CA GLN A 100 1.17 5.13 7.05
C GLN A 100 1.95 6.41 7.38
N ALA A 101 1.35 7.34 8.14
CA ALA A 101 2.02 8.59 8.52
C ALA A 101 3.23 8.34 9.42
N GLU A 102 3.14 7.39 10.36
CA GLU A 102 4.25 6.99 11.23
C GLU A 102 5.41 6.38 10.44
N VAL A 103 5.12 5.45 9.53
CA VAL A 103 6.12 4.81 8.66
C VAL A 103 6.78 5.84 7.75
N LEU A 104 6.00 6.74 7.13
CA LEU A 104 6.55 7.78 6.26
C LEU A 104 7.40 8.79 7.03
N LYS A 105 7.06 9.10 8.28
CA LYS A 105 7.90 9.93 9.14
C LYS A 105 9.24 9.25 9.45
N LYS A 106 9.24 7.95 9.79
CA LYS A 106 10.47 7.17 9.95
C LYS A 106 11.30 7.23 8.67
N HIS A 107 10.68 7.08 7.50
CA HIS A 107 11.37 7.18 6.22
C HIS A 107 11.99 8.55 5.97
N ASP A 108 11.32 9.64 6.36
CA ASP A 108 11.89 10.98 6.25
C ASP A 108 13.14 11.15 7.12
N ASP A 109 13.13 10.60 8.34
CA ASP A 109 14.31 10.58 9.22
C ASP A 109 15.46 9.79 8.57
N LEU A 110 15.17 8.64 7.94
CA LEU A 110 16.17 7.85 7.21
C LEU A 110 16.77 8.66 6.06
N LEU A 111 15.94 9.31 5.25
CA LEU A 111 16.36 10.13 4.10
C LEU A 111 17.26 11.30 4.52
N GLU A 112 17.03 11.92 5.69
CA GLU A 112 17.93 12.95 6.22
C GLU A 112 19.31 12.37 6.56
N ARG A 113 19.39 11.16 7.12
CA ARG A 113 20.69 10.50 7.40
C ARG A 113 21.47 10.21 6.12
N LEU A 114 20.80 9.91 5.01
CA LEU A 114 21.43 9.65 3.72
C LEU A 114 22.17 10.87 3.15
N LYS A 115 21.83 12.08 3.61
CA LYS A 115 22.49 13.34 3.20
C LYS A 115 23.82 13.57 3.91
N VAL A 116 24.13 12.80 4.96
CA VAL A 116 25.39 12.93 5.71
C VAL A 116 26.56 12.49 4.82
N GLU A 117 27.53 13.38 4.66
CA GLU A 117 28.74 13.09 3.89
C GLU A 117 29.49 11.89 4.48
N GLY A 118 29.92 10.97 3.63
CA GLY A 118 30.61 9.75 4.05
C GLY A 118 29.71 8.64 4.60
N TYR A 119 28.37 8.80 4.56
CA TYR A 119 27.48 7.69 4.92
C TYR A 119 27.68 6.51 3.93
N PRO A 120 28.04 5.29 4.41
CA PRO A 120 28.43 4.18 3.54
C PRO A 120 27.32 3.75 2.57
N VAL A 121 27.69 3.44 1.32
CA VAL A 121 26.73 3.03 0.28
C VAL A 121 25.97 1.75 0.66
N GLU A 122 26.61 0.83 1.37
CA GLU A 122 25.99 -0.40 1.87
C GLU A 122 24.86 -0.10 2.87
N ASN A 123 25.06 0.90 3.73
CA ASN A 123 24.05 1.31 4.68
C ASN A 123 22.90 2.05 3.98
N ARG A 124 23.20 2.83 2.92
CA ARG A 124 22.16 3.45 2.08
C ARG A 124 21.29 2.41 1.39
N ILE A 125 21.91 1.35 0.86
CA ILE A 125 21.22 0.22 0.24
C ILE A 125 20.32 -0.45 1.27
N ALA A 126 20.85 -0.79 2.46
CA ALA A 126 20.08 -1.42 3.52
C ALA A 126 18.88 -0.56 3.97
N ASP A 127 19.08 0.75 4.16
CA ASP A 127 18.00 1.69 4.49
C ASP A 127 16.92 1.70 3.40
N PHE A 128 17.29 1.75 2.12
CA PHE A 128 16.30 1.71 1.03
C PHE A 128 15.62 0.35 0.84
N GLU A 129 16.30 -0.77 1.14
CA GLU A 129 15.67 -2.09 1.15
C GLU A 129 14.57 -2.17 2.23
N GLU A 130 14.85 -1.66 3.43
CA GLU A 130 13.86 -1.57 4.52
C GLU A 130 12.69 -0.66 4.12
N MET A 131 12.99 0.54 3.60
CA MET A 131 11.97 1.51 3.20
C MET A 131 11.07 0.99 2.08
N ASN A 132 11.62 0.28 1.09
CA ASN A 132 10.85 -0.36 0.04
C ASN A 132 9.96 -1.47 0.60
N ALA A 133 10.48 -2.32 1.49
CA ALA A 133 9.70 -3.38 2.11
C ALA A 133 8.52 -2.81 2.93
N ASP A 134 8.75 -1.74 3.68
CA ASP A 134 7.72 -1.07 4.47
C ASP A 134 6.63 -0.45 3.57
N ILE A 135 7.00 0.23 2.47
CA ILE A 135 6.01 0.78 1.53
C ILE A 135 5.21 -0.35 0.83
N GLN A 136 5.86 -1.44 0.42
CA GLN A 136 5.15 -2.54 -0.22
C GLN A 136 4.11 -3.18 0.70
N LYS A 137 4.38 -3.28 2.00
CA LYS A 137 3.38 -3.73 2.99
C LYS A 137 2.20 -2.76 3.07
N LEU A 138 2.47 -1.44 3.12
CA LEU A 138 1.40 -0.43 3.14
C LEU A 138 0.52 -0.49 1.88
N ILE A 139 1.13 -0.71 0.70
CA ILE A 139 0.41 -0.90 -0.56
C ILE A 139 -0.53 -2.11 -0.45
N GLN A 140 0.00 -3.26 -0.06
CA GLN A 140 -0.78 -4.50 0.07
C GLN A 140 -1.91 -4.38 1.08
N GLU A 141 -1.66 -3.75 2.23
CA GLU A 141 -2.68 -3.52 3.26
C GLU A 141 -3.80 -2.62 2.74
N TYR A 142 -3.45 -1.52 2.06
CA TYR A 142 -4.45 -0.63 1.48
C TYR A 142 -5.28 -1.32 0.40
N GLU A 143 -4.63 -2.05 -0.52
CA GLU A 143 -5.31 -2.77 -1.59
C GLU A 143 -6.29 -3.81 -1.05
N TYR A 144 -5.93 -4.52 0.02
CA TYR A 144 -6.81 -5.45 0.69
C TYR A 144 -8.05 -4.76 1.25
N MET A 145 -7.88 -3.68 2.04
CA MET A 145 -9.01 -2.93 2.59
C MET A 145 -9.88 -2.29 1.50
N ASN A 146 -9.27 -1.76 0.43
CA ASN A 146 -10.01 -1.19 -0.69
C ASN A 146 -10.87 -2.24 -1.40
N ASN A 147 -10.37 -3.48 -1.52
CA ASN A 147 -11.18 -4.60 -1.99
C ASN A 147 -12.32 -4.95 -1.03
N GLU A 148 -12.09 -4.99 0.29
CA GLU A 148 -13.18 -5.13 1.26
C GLU A 148 -14.23 -4.02 1.08
N HIS A 149 -13.81 -2.78 0.84
CA HIS A 149 -14.71 -1.64 0.64
C HIS A 149 -15.55 -1.79 -0.63
N ASN A 150 -14.95 -2.24 -1.73
CA ASN A 150 -15.66 -2.51 -2.97
C ASN A 150 -16.71 -3.63 -2.82
N VAL A 151 -16.41 -4.67 -2.04
CA VAL A 151 -17.39 -5.70 -1.70
C VAL A 151 -18.57 -5.10 -0.94
N MET A 152 -18.32 -4.24 0.05
CA MET A 152 -19.37 -3.55 0.80
C MET A 152 -20.27 -2.68 -0.09
N ILE A 153 -19.67 -1.99 -1.08
CA ILE A 153 -20.41 -1.23 -2.10
C ILE A 153 -21.32 -2.15 -2.91
N GLU A 154 -20.82 -3.30 -3.37
CA GLU A 154 -21.62 -4.25 -4.15
C GLU A 154 -22.76 -4.88 -3.35
N GLU A 155 -22.54 -5.20 -2.08
CA GLU A 155 -23.60 -5.65 -1.17
C GLU A 155 -24.67 -4.57 -1.00
N GLN A 156 -24.27 -3.32 -0.76
CA GLN A 156 -25.20 -2.19 -0.65
C GLN A 156 -25.99 -1.94 -1.96
N ARG A 157 -25.34 -2.06 -3.12
CA ARG A 157 -26.02 -2.05 -4.43
C ARG A 157 -27.00 -3.22 -4.57
N GLY A 158 -26.64 -4.40 -4.08
CA GLY A 158 -27.51 -5.58 -4.04
C GLY A 158 -28.80 -5.31 -3.29
N MET A 159 -28.71 -4.71 -2.10
CA MET A 159 -29.88 -4.35 -1.29
C MET A 159 -30.79 -3.34 -2.00
N LEU A 160 -30.23 -2.39 -2.75
CA LEU A 160 -31.02 -1.49 -3.59
C LEU A 160 -31.74 -2.21 -4.74
N ARG A 161 -31.12 -3.23 -5.33
CA ARG A 161 -31.74 -4.04 -6.42
C ARG A 161 -32.90 -4.88 -5.90
N THR A 162 -32.78 -5.47 -4.72
CA THR A 162 -33.86 -6.29 -4.12
C THR A 162 -35.08 -5.45 -3.76
N ILE A 163 -34.89 -4.21 -3.30
CA ILE A 163 -36.01 -3.27 -3.09
C ILE A 163 -36.76 -2.94 -4.39
N LYS A 164 -36.02 -2.73 -5.49
CA LYS A 164 -36.59 -2.37 -6.80
C LYS A 164 -37.30 -3.52 -7.50
N THR A 165 -37.07 -4.75 -7.06
CA THR A 165 -37.69 -5.95 -7.62
C THR A 165 -38.70 -6.45 -6.59
N PRO A 166 -39.99 -6.11 -6.69
CA PRO A 166 -40.97 -6.65 -5.77
C PRO A 166 -40.88 -8.18 -5.84
N ASN A 167 -40.78 -8.85 -4.70
CA ASN A 167 -40.99 -10.30 -4.64
C ASN A 167 -42.31 -10.60 -5.36
N LEU A 168 -42.22 -11.14 -6.58
CA LEU A 168 -43.40 -11.60 -7.30
C LEU A 168 -44.05 -12.68 -6.42
N PRO A 169 -45.33 -12.55 -6.06
CA PRO A 169 -45.98 -13.58 -5.27
C PRO A 169 -45.93 -14.89 -6.06
N THR A 170 -45.34 -15.92 -5.46
CA THR A 170 -45.57 -17.30 -5.89
C THR A 170 -47.08 -17.53 -5.84
N ARG A 171 -47.66 -17.71 -7.03
CA ARG A 171 -49.09 -17.99 -7.28
C ARG A 171 -49.67 -18.93 -6.20
N PRO A 172 -50.87 -18.69 -5.67
CA PRO A 172 -51.50 -19.69 -4.81
C PRO A 172 -51.87 -20.90 -5.67
N THR A 173 -51.36 -22.06 -5.31
CA THR A 173 -51.88 -23.34 -5.81
C THR A 173 -53.19 -23.59 -5.10
N GLU A 174 -54.30 -23.21 -5.73
CA GLU A 174 -55.63 -23.67 -5.32
C GLU A 174 -55.67 -25.21 -5.39
N ARG A 175 -56.05 -25.83 -4.27
CA ARG A 175 -56.69 -27.16 -4.23
C ARG A 175 -57.76 -27.15 -3.15
#